data_AF-U2JCV9-F1
#
_entry.id   AF-U2JCV9-F1
#
_cell.length_a   1.000
_cell.length_b   1.000
_cell.length_c   1.000
_cell.angle_alpha   90.00
_cell.angle_beta   90.00
_cell.angle_gamma   90.00
#
_symmetry.space_group_name_H-M   'P 1'
#
loop_
_entity.id
_entity.type
_entity.pdbx_description
1 polymer ?
#
loop_
_entity_poly.entity_id
_entity_poly.type
_entity_poly.pdbx_seq_one_letter_code
_entity_poly.pdbx_strand_id
1 'polypeptide(L)'
;MKAVRYTFVFGILLGFSLLTPKTTLSQCAMCSLNAENSTQHGNTQGKGLNNGIFFLLGAPFLIGAGIGILWYKKYRVKTPKVAALSRH
;
A
#
# COMPACT_ATOMS: atom_id res chain seq x y z
N MET A 1 32.25 -19.40 -18.80
CA MET A 1 31.20 -19.27 -17.76
C MET A 1 31.50 -18.19 -16.71
N LYS A 2 32.70 -18.13 -16.13
CA LYS A 2 33.02 -17.13 -15.09
C LYS A 2 32.92 -15.67 -15.58
N ALA A 3 33.44 -15.38 -16.78
CA ALA A 3 33.36 -14.03 -17.39
C ALA A 3 31.92 -13.58 -17.65
N VAL A 4 31.06 -14.46 -18.19
CA VAL A 4 29.63 -14.20 -18.41
C VAL A 4 28.87 -14.01 -17.09
N ARG A 5 29.25 -14.79 -16.06
CA ARG A 5 28.72 -14.61 -14.70
C ARG A 5 29.11 -13.26 -14.12
N TYR A 6 30.36 -12.81 -14.32
CA TYR A 6 30.82 -11.52 -13.83
C TYR A 6 30.19 -10.34 -14.59
N THR A 7 30.03 -10.42 -15.92
CA THR A 7 29.33 -9.37 -16.67
C THR A 7 27.84 -9.30 -16.32
N PHE A 8 27.19 -10.44 -16.09
CA PHE A 8 25.79 -10.48 -15.63
C PHE A 8 25.61 -9.89 -14.22
N VAL A 9 26.48 -10.28 -13.27
CA VAL A 9 26.46 -9.73 -11.90
C VAL A 9 26.78 -8.24 -11.91
N PHE A 10 27.76 -7.79 -12.71
CA PHE A 10 28.08 -6.38 -12.87
C PHE A 10 26.90 -5.59 -13.44
N GLY A 11 26.21 -6.13 -14.47
CA GLY A 11 25.02 -5.50 -15.05
C GLY A 11 23.86 -5.37 -14.06
N ILE A 12 23.63 -6.37 -13.21
CA ILE A 12 22.61 -6.31 -12.15
C ILE A 12 22.96 -5.25 -11.11
N LEU A 13 24.22 -5.19 -10.67
CA LEU A 13 24.69 -4.19 -9.69
C LEU A 13 24.57 -2.77 -10.25
N LEU A 14 24.91 -2.58 -11.52
CA LEU A 14 24.82 -1.28 -12.20
C LEU A 14 23.36 -0.86 -12.40
N GLY A 15 22.50 -1.83 -12.77
CA GLY A 15 21.05 -1.66 -12.84
C GLY A 15 20.46 -1.22 -11.50
N PHE A 16 20.78 -1.91 -10.41
CA PHE A 16 20.26 -1.61 -9.07
C PHE A 16 20.65 -0.22 -8.55
N SER A 17 21.84 0.27 -8.92
CA SER A 17 22.31 1.63 -8.56
C SER A 17 21.44 2.74 -9.17
N LEU A 18 20.80 2.46 -10.32
CA LEU A 18 19.89 3.39 -11.01
C LEU A 18 18.48 3.43 -10.39
N LEU A 19 18.13 2.48 -9.50
CA LEU A 19 16.85 2.48 -8.77
C LEU A 19 16.90 3.29 -7.46
N THR A 20 17.99 4.02 -7.19
CA THR A 20 18.06 4.85 -5.99
C THR A 20 17.03 6.00 -6.07
N PRO A 21 16.10 6.12 -5.11
CA PRO A 21 15.15 7.21 -5.11
C PRO A 21 15.93 8.50 -4.90
N LYS A 22 15.92 9.39 -5.90
CA LYS A 22 16.46 10.74 -5.74
C LYS A 22 15.59 11.45 -4.73
N THR A 23 16.17 11.83 -3.58
CA THR A 23 15.50 12.67 -2.58
C THR A 23 15.35 14.08 -3.13
N THR A 24 14.39 14.27 -4.03
CA THR A 24 13.86 15.61 -4.29
C THR A 24 13.00 15.98 -3.09
N LEU A 25 13.07 17.23 -2.64
CA LEU A 25 12.14 17.77 -1.65
C LEU A 25 10.73 17.68 -2.26
N SER A 26 10.03 16.59 -1.94
CA SER A 26 8.59 16.36 -2.14
C SER A 26 7.97 16.95 -3.41
N GLN A 27 8.02 16.23 -4.54
CA GLN A 27 7.05 16.45 -5.65
C GLN A 27 5.63 15.92 -5.34
N CYS A 28 5.34 15.64 -4.06
CA CYS A 28 4.03 15.24 -3.57
C CYS A 28 3.42 16.25 -2.58
N ALA A 29 4.07 17.40 -2.32
CA ALA A 29 3.48 18.48 -1.53
C ALA A 29 2.58 19.42 -2.36
N MET A 30 2.53 19.26 -3.69
CA MET A 30 1.73 20.13 -4.57
C MET A 30 0.23 20.01 -4.27
N CYS A 31 -0.26 18.83 -3.89
CA CYS A 31 -1.69 18.66 -3.58
C CYS A 31 -2.08 19.39 -2.29
N SER A 32 -1.25 19.33 -1.24
CA SER A 32 -1.51 20.00 0.03
C SER A 32 -1.31 21.52 -0.06
N LEU A 33 -0.26 21.96 -0.75
CA LEU A 33 0.01 23.39 -0.98
C LEU A 33 -1.08 24.05 -1.82
N ASN A 34 -1.55 23.37 -2.87
CA ASN A 34 -2.67 23.88 -3.67
C ASN A 34 -3.98 23.87 -2.87
N ALA A 35 -4.22 22.86 -2.02
CA ALA A 35 -5.37 22.81 -1.13
C ALA A 35 -5.44 24.02 -0.20
N GLU A 36 -4.32 24.32 0.47
CA GLU A 36 -4.20 25.42 1.42
C GLU A 36 -4.28 26.77 0.72
N ASN A 37 -3.65 26.92 -0.45
CA ASN A 37 -3.73 28.13 -1.27
C ASN A 37 -5.16 28.40 -1.76
N SER A 38 -5.90 27.35 -2.14
CA SER A 38 -7.34 27.43 -2.49
C SER A 38 -8.26 27.77 -1.32
N THR A 39 -7.74 27.90 -0.09
CA THR A 39 -8.51 28.39 1.07
C THR A 39 -8.14 29.80 1.55
N GLN A 40 -7.17 30.43 0.89
CA GLN A 40 -6.79 31.82 1.19
C GLN A 40 -7.87 32.80 0.74
N HIS A 41 -7.88 34.00 1.33
CA HIS A 41 -8.81 35.10 1.00
C HIS A 41 -10.31 34.76 1.16
N GLY A 42 -10.66 33.84 2.06
CA GLY A 42 -12.07 33.47 2.33
C GLY A 42 -12.64 32.42 1.37
N ASN A 43 -11.83 31.89 0.46
CA ASN A 43 -12.22 30.76 -0.38
C ASN A 43 -12.34 29.48 0.49
N THR A 44 -13.38 28.68 0.27
CA THR A 44 -13.65 27.45 1.04
C THR A 44 -13.54 26.19 0.19
N GLN A 45 -13.27 26.33 -1.10
CA GLN A 45 -13.26 25.23 -2.07
C GLN A 45 -12.16 24.20 -1.79
N GLY A 46 -11.05 24.60 -1.15
CA GLY A 46 -9.97 23.69 -0.72
C GLY A 46 -10.19 23.04 0.65
N LYS A 47 -11.23 23.39 1.41
CA LYS A 47 -11.46 22.82 2.75
C LYS A 47 -11.78 21.33 2.65
N GLY A 48 -11.01 20.50 3.34
CA GLY A 48 -11.24 19.05 3.43
C GLY A 48 -10.53 18.20 2.36
N LEU A 49 -9.73 18.81 1.47
CA LEU A 49 -8.99 18.04 0.45
C LEU A 49 -8.01 17.03 1.07
N ASN A 50 -7.34 17.39 2.17
CA ASN A 50 -6.44 16.47 2.90
C ASN A 50 -7.20 15.26 3.48
N ASN A 51 -8.40 15.50 4.02
CA ASN A 51 -9.28 14.40 4.48
C ASN A 51 -9.68 13.48 3.32
N GLY A 52 -9.91 14.03 2.12
CA GLY A 52 -10.16 13.26 0.90
C GLY A 52 -8.98 12.38 0.49
N ILE A 53 -7.74 12.87 0.62
CA ILE A 53 -6.52 12.09 0.33
C ILE A 53 -6.39 10.91 1.30
N PHE A 54 -6.55 11.14 2.60
CA PHE A 54 -6.53 10.05 3.59
C PHE A 54 -7.66 9.04 3.36
N PHE A 55 -8.85 9.51 2.95
CA PHE A 55 -9.95 8.62 2.59
C PHE A 55 -9.62 7.73 1.37
N LEU A 56 -9.11 8.32 0.29
CA LEU A 56 -8.72 7.59 -0.92
C LEU A 56 -7.56 6.61 -0.68
N LEU A 57 -6.60 6.98 0.17
CA LEU A 57 -5.50 6.10 0.57
C LEU A 57 -5.96 4.97 1.49
N GLY A 58 -6.89 5.23 2.41
CA GLY A 58 -7.40 4.23 3.36
C GLY A 58 -8.40 3.24 2.74
N ALA A 59 -9.22 3.69 1.79
CA ALA A 59 -10.25 2.89 1.13
C ALA A 59 -9.78 1.51 0.61
N PRO A 60 -8.68 1.38 -0.16
CA PRO A 60 -8.24 0.07 -0.67
C PRO A 60 -7.85 -0.90 0.44
N PHE A 61 -7.24 -0.41 1.53
CA PHE A 61 -6.89 -1.25 2.67
C PHE A 61 -8.12 -1.71 3.45
N LEU A 62 -9.11 -0.83 3.64
CA LEU A 62 -10.37 -1.18 4.31
C LEU A 62 -11.16 -2.21 3.50
N ILE A 63 -11.23 -2.05 2.18
CA ILE A 63 -11.88 -3.02 1.28
C ILE A 63 -11.14 -4.36 1.33
N GLY A 64 -9.81 -4.36 1.22
CA GLY A 64 -9.00 -5.57 1.30
C GLY A 64 -9.15 -6.30 2.64
N ALA A 65 -9.13 -5.56 3.75
CA ALA A 65 -9.35 -6.11 5.09
C ALA A 65 -10.76 -6.71 5.22
N GLY A 66 -11.79 -6.02 4.71
CA GLY A 66 -13.17 -6.53 4.71
C GLY A 66 -13.30 -7.84 3.95
N ILE A 67 -12.78 -7.92 2.73
CA ILE A 67 -12.77 -9.14 1.92
C ILE A 67 -11.99 -10.26 2.63
N GLY A 68 -10.81 -9.94 3.17
CA GLY A 68 -9.97 -10.91 3.88
C GLY A 68 -10.67 -11.49 5.12
N ILE A 69 -11.36 -10.66 5.91
CA ILE A 69 -12.12 -11.11 7.08
C ILE A 69 -13.29 -12.00 6.66
N LEU A 70 -14.06 -11.59 5.64
CA LEU A 70 -15.20 -12.39 5.15
C LEU A 70 -14.73 -13.74 4.61
N TRP A 71 -13.64 -13.76 3.85
CA TRP A 71 -13.02 -14.99 3.36
C TRP A 71 -12.57 -15.88 4.51
N TYR A 72 -11.83 -15.34 5.48
CA TYR A 72 -11.36 -16.09 6.65
C TYR A 72 -12.54 -16.70 7.43
N LYS A 73 -13.60 -15.93 7.69
CA LYS A 73 -14.78 -16.44 8.41
C LYS A 73 -15.53 -17.51 7.62
N LYS A 74 -15.59 -17.41 6.30
CA LYS A 74 -16.31 -18.36 5.43
C LYS A 74 -15.56 -19.67 5.25
N TYR A 75 -14.23 -19.62 5.11
CA TYR A 75 -13.41 -20.79 4.77
C TYR A 75 -12.67 -21.41 5.96
N ARG A 76 -12.75 -20.80 7.16
CA ARG A 76 -12.27 -21.45 8.38
C ARG A 76 -13.15 -22.66 8.69
N VAL A 77 -12.66 -23.83 8.32
CA VAL A 77 -13.24 -25.13 8.69
C VAL A 77 -13.33 -25.18 10.22
N LYS A 78 -14.56 -25.21 10.75
CA LYS A 78 -14.77 -25.59 12.14
C LYS A 78 -14.48 -27.08 12.20
N THR A 79 -13.38 -27.49 12.84
CA THR A 79 -13.11 -28.90 13.13
C THR A 79 -14.37 -29.49 13.76
N PRO A 80 -15.01 -30.49 13.17
CA PRO A 80 -16.19 -31.08 13.80
C PRO A 80 -15.75 -31.69 15.12
N LYS A 81 -16.26 -31.14 16.23
CA LYS A 81 -16.08 -31.68 17.60
C LYS A 81 -16.68 -33.09 17.78
N VAL A 82 -17.02 -33.77 16.68
CA VAL A 82 -17.75 -35.04 16.66
C VAL A 82 -16.80 -36.25 16.56
N ALA A 83 -15.53 -36.06 16.20
CA ALA A 83 -14.54 -37.16 16.26
C ALA A 83 -14.05 -37.49 17.69
N ALA A 84 -14.44 -36.72 18.71
CA ALA A 84 -14.04 -36.92 20.10
C ALA A 84 -15.08 -37.70 20.94
N LEU A 85 -16.24 -38.06 20.38
CA LEU A 85 -17.35 -38.71 21.09
C LEU A 85 -17.80 -40.03 20.43
N SER A 86 -16.86 -40.89 19.99
CA SER A 86 -17.19 -42.26 19.56
C SER A 86 -16.20 -43.34 20.05
N ARG A 87 -15.43 -43.05 21.11
CA ARG A 87 -14.53 -44.03 21.77
C ARG A 87 -14.97 -44.38 23.19
N HIS A 88 -16.28 -44.53 23.41
CA HIS A 88 -16.83 -45.23 24.56
C HIS A 88 -17.96 -46.12 24.11
#